data_AF-A0A951X918-F1
#
_entry.id   AF-A0A951X918-F1
#
_cell.length_a   1.000
_cell.length_b   1.000
_cell.length_c   1.000
_cell.angle_alpha   90.00
_cell.angle_beta   90.00
_cell.angle_gamma   90.00
#
_symmetry.space_group_name_H-M   'P 1'
#
loop_
_entity.id
_entity.type
_entity.pdbx_description
1 polymer ?
#
loop_
_entity_poly.entity_id
_entity_poly.type
_entity_poly.pdbx_seq_one_letter_code
_entity_poly.pdbx_strand_id
1 'polypeptide(L)'
;VSKQYLDNTANESRKLGDYYIQDIRLSHTLSRFIFSEMNFIVQVNNVFNKKYEPNGYTYSYFSGGSLASENYYFPMAGTNFMFGLNIKL
;
A
#
# COMPACT_ATOMS: atom_id res chain seq x y z
N VAL A 1 5.50 3.81 -15.10
CA VAL A 1 5.31 2.42 -14.60
C VAL A 1 4.54 1.66 -15.66
N SER A 2 4.78 0.35 -15.85
CA SER A 2 3.99 -0.49 -16.75
C SER A 2 2.58 -0.72 -16.19
N LYS A 3 1.60 -0.90 -17.06
CA LYS A 3 0.22 -1.24 -16.67
C LYS A 3 0.20 -2.56 -15.89
N GLN A 4 -0.62 -2.63 -14.85
CA GLN A 4 -0.90 -3.85 -14.10
C GLN A 4 -2.35 -4.28 -14.33
N TYR A 5 -2.61 -5.58 -14.24
CA TYR A 5 -3.91 -6.17 -14.54
C TYR A 5 -4.28 -7.16 -13.43
N LEU A 6 -5.59 -7.39 -13.22
CA LEU A 6 -6.14 -8.34 -12.26
C LEU A 6 -5.88 -9.81 -12.67
N ASP A 7 -5.46 -10.04 -13.92
CA ASP A 7 -5.06 -11.34 -14.44
C ASP A 7 -3.97 -11.21 -15.52
N ASN A 8 -3.54 -12.35 -16.07
CA ASN A 8 -2.50 -12.42 -17.09
C ASN A 8 -3.03 -12.27 -18.53
N THR A 9 -4.29 -11.88 -18.72
CA THR A 9 -4.88 -11.73 -20.07
C THR A 9 -4.54 -10.39 -20.72
N ALA A 10 -3.94 -9.46 -19.96
CA ALA A 10 -3.65 -8.08 -20.36
C ALA A 10 -4.89 -7.33 -20.88
N ASN A 11 -6.08 -7.73 -20.42
CA ASN A 11 -7.33 -7.11 -20.82
C ASN A 11 -7.50 -5.73 -20.15
N GLU A 12 -7.65 -4.67 -20.95
CA GLU A 12 -7.80 -3.29 -20.45
C GLU A 12 -9.00 -3.12 -19.49
N SER A 13 -10.06 -3.92 -19.60
CA SER A 13 -11.20 -3.88 -18.67
C SER A 13 -10.88 -4.44 -17.27
N ARG A 14 -9.72 -5.10 -17.13
CA ARG A 14 -9.21 -5.69 -15.89
C ARG A 14 -7.93 -5.02 -15.42
N LYS A 15 -7.65 -3.81 -15.94
CA LYS A 15 -6.46 -3.04 -15.56
C LYS A 15 -6.64 -2.43 -14.18
N LEU A 16 -5.62 -2.55 -13.35
CA LEU A 16 -5.55 -1.83 -12.07
C LEU A 16 -5.27 -0.34 -12.33
N GLY A 17 -5.90 0.52 -11.53
CA GLY A 17 -5.72 1.96 -11.64
C GLY A 17 -4.29 2.37 -11.31
N ASP A 18 -3.72 3.29 -12.09
CA ASP A 18 -2.44 3.89 -11.75
C ASP A 18 -2.58 4.71 -10.46
N TYR A 19 -1.58 4.62 -9.59
CA TYR A 19 -1.55 5.37 -8.34
C TYR A 19 -0.16 5.91 -8.06
N TYR A 20 -0.14 6.96 -7.24
CA TYR A 20 1.06 7.57 -6.71
C TYR A 20 0.84 7.80 -5.22
N ILE A 21 1.73 7.25 -4.41
CA ILE A 21 1.76 7.40 -2.96
C ILE A 21 3.14 7.90 -2.55
N GLN A 22 3.18 8.64 -1.45
CA GLN A 22 4.42 9.08 -0.81
C GLN A 22 4.30 8.85 0.69
N ASP A 23 5.37 8.33 1.27
CA ASP A 23 5.52 8.08 2.70
C ASP A 23 6.68 8.91 3.22
N ILE A 24 6.57 9.39 4.47
CA ILE A 24 7.60 10.18 5.13
C ILE A 24 7.95 9.50 6.45
N ARG A 25 9.25 9.29 6.69
CA ARG A 25 9.77 8.75 7.94
C ARG A 25 10.90 9.64 8.47
N LEU A 26 10.74 10.12 9.70
CA LEU A 26 11.77 10.82 10.45
C LEU A 26 12.26 9.93 11.57
N SER A 27 13.57 9.82 11.73
CA SER A 27 14.18 9.13 12.85
C SER A 27 15.29 9.96 13.49
N HIS A 28 15.29 10.05 14.80
CA HIS A 28 16.31 10.77 15.56
C HIS A 28 16.86 9.89 16.68
N THR A 29 18.18 9.78 16.73
CA THR A 29 18.90 9.01 17.75
C THR A 29 19.56 9.93 18.76
N LEU A 30 19.26 9.75 20.04
CA LEU A 30 19.90 10.39 21.16
C LEU A 30 20.82 9.39 21.86
N SER A 31 22.11 9.71 21.91
CA SER A 31 23.11 9.00 22.71
C SER A 31 23.42 9.81 23.96
N ARG A 32 23.24 9.24 25.16
CA ARG A 32 23.51 9.92 26.45
C ARG A 32 24.35 9.03 27.35
N PHE A 33 25.04 9.62 28.33
CA PHE A 33 25.91 8.89 29.26
C PHE A 33 25.17 7.89 30.17
N ILE A 34 23.82 7.99 30.28
CA ILE A 34 22.97 7.17 31.17
C ILE A 34 22.20 6.07 30.40
N PHE A 35 21.93 6.26 29.10
CA PHE A 35 21.30 5.25 28.23
C PHE A 35 22.17 5.12 26.98
N SER A 36 22.66 3.91 26.69
CA SER A 36 23.56 3.60 25.56
C SER A 36 23.06 4.24 24.26
N GLU A 37 21.77 4.07 23.93
CA GLU A 37 21.15 4.74 22.78
C GLU A 37 19.61 4.74 22.85
N MET A 38 18.97 5.87 22.51
CA MET A 38 17.52 5.97 22.34
C MET A 38 17.18 6.49 20.94
N ASN A 39 16.37 5.76 20.18
CA ASN A 39 15.96 6.16 18.84
C ASN A 39 14.45 6.39 18.76
N PHE A 40 14.06 7.60 18.37
CA PHE A 40 12.68 8.02 18.17
C PHE A 40 12.36 7.99 16.68
N ILE A 41 11.24 7.38 16.32
CA ILE A 41 10.77 7.26 14.93
C ILE A 41 9.36 7.82 14.85
N VAL A 42 9.13 8.68 13.86
CA VAL A 42 7.80 9.12 13.45
C VAL A 42 7.66 8.84 11.96
N GLN A 43 6.56 8.21 11.57
CA GLN A 43 6.28 7.87 10.19
C GLN A 43 4.84 8.19 9.82
N VAL A 44 4.66 8.78 8.65
CA VAL A 44 3.37 9.05 8.02
C VAL A 44 3.35 8.34 6.69
N ASN A 45 2.45 7.37 6.54
CA ASN A 45 2.26 6.67 5.29
C ASN A 45 1.07 7.26 4.53
N ASN A 46 1.15 7.25 3.20
CA ASN A 46 0.15 7.80 2.29
C ASN A 46 -0.18 9.27 2.61
N VAL A 47 0.83 10.14 2.51
CA VAL A 47 0.78 11.56 2.92
C VAL A 47 -0.34 12.33 2.21
N PHE A 48 -0.68 11.95 0.98
CA PHE A 48 -1.74 12.58 0.19
C PHE A 48 -3.13 11.95 0.38
N ASN A 49 -3.26 10.99 1.31
CA ASN A 49 -4.51 10.25 1.57
C ASN A 49 -5.16 9.66 0.31
N LYS A 50 -4.33 9.16 -0.62
CA LYS A 50 -4.80 8.61 -1.90
C LYS A 50 -5.54 7.30 -1.63
N LYS A 51 -6.78 7.19 -2.12
CA LYS A 51 -7.46 5.89 -2.26
C LYS A 51 -6.91 5.18 -3.49
N TYR A 52 -6.45 3.95 -3.31
CA TYR A 52 -5.89 3.13 -4.37
C TYR A 52 -6.09 1.64 -4.06
N GLU A 53 -6.15 0.83 -5.12
CA GLU A 53 -6.21 -0.62 -5.04
C GLU A 53 -5.02 -1.20 -5.83
N PRO A 54 -3.92 -1.60 -5.16
CA PRO A 54 -2.74 -2.12 -5.83
C PRO A 54 -2.92 -3.56 -6.31
N ASN A 55 -3.95 -4.26 -5.83
CA ASN A 55 -4.25 -5.62 -6.19
C ASN A 55 -5.75 -5.93 -6.04
N GLY A 56 -6.11 -7.11 -6.53
CA GLY A 56 -7.47 -7.61 -6.57
C GLY A 56 -7.47 -8.98 -7.22
N TYR A 57 -8.65 -9.48 -7.56
CA TYR A 57 -8.80 -10.66 -8.38
C TYR A 57 -10.01 -10.51 -9.30
N THR A 58 -10.04 -11.29 -10.37
CA THR A 58 -11.18 -11.39 -11.27
C THR A 58 -11.68 -12.83 -11.27
N TYR A 59 -12.99 -13.01 -11.29
CA TYR A 59 -13.61 -14.32 -11.43
C TYR A 59 -14.49 -14.32 -12.68
N SER A 60 -14.17 -15.20 -13.63
CA SER A 60 -14.91 -15.33 -14.88
C SER A 60 -15.75 -16.59 -14.88
N TYR A 61 -17.01 -16.49 -15.30
CA TYR A 61 -17.92 -17.62 -15.41
C TYR A 61 -18.80 -17.49 -16.66
N PHE A 62 -19.26 -18.62 -17.19
CA PHE A 62 -20.18 -18.63 -18.31
C PHE A 62 -21.62 -18.58 -17.80
N SER A 63 -22.40 -17.61 -18.25
CA SER A 63 -23.82 -17.47 -17.90
C SER A 63 -24.61 -16.95 -19.10
N GLY A 64 -25.79 -17.52 -19.35
CA GLY A 64 -26.69 -17.08 -20.42
C GLY A 64 -26.09 -17.08 -21.83
N GLY A 65 -25.09 -17.92 -22.10
CA GLY A 65 -24.40 -17.99 -23.40
C GLY A 65 -23.26 -16.99 -23.59
N SER A 66 -22.86 -16.26 -22.55
CA SER A 66 -21.75 -15.30 -22.59
C SER A 66 -20.78 -15.48 -21.42
N LEU A 67 -19.52 -15.11 -21.62
CA LEU A 67 -18.53 -15.06 -20.54
C LEU A 67 -18.75 -13.77 -19.73
N ALA A 68 -19.18 -13.91 -18.49
CA ALA A 68 -19.24 -12.83 -17.51
C ALA A 68 -17.95 -12.80 -16.69
N SER A 69 -17.55 -11.62 -16.21
CA SER A 69 -16.38 -11.46 -15.35
C SER A 69 -16.65 -10.42 -14.28
N GLU A 70 -16.42 -10.82 -13.04
CA GLU A 70 -16.56 -9.95 -11.87
C GLU A 70 -15.19 -9.60 -11.32
N ASN A 71 -14.96 -8.32 -11.12
CA ASN A 71 -13.69 -7.79 -10.64
C ASN A 71 -13.83 -7.35 -9.18
N TYR A 72 -12.94 -7.86 -8.34
CA TYR A 72 -12.88 -7.59 -6.92
C TYR A 72 -11.55 -6.92 -6.60
N TYR A 73 -11.59 -5.83 -5.83
CA TYR A 73 -10.41 -5.02 -5.51
C TYR A 73 -10.16 -5.00 -4.01
N PHE A 74 -8.89 -4.96 -3.61
CA PHE A 74 -8.50 -4.81 -2.21
C PHE A 74 -8.03 -3.37 -1.96
N PRO A 75 -8.87 -2.52 -1.35
CA PRO A 75 -8.50 -1.14 -1.08
C PRO A 75 -7.46 -1.06 0.03
N MET A 76 -6.44 -0.23 -0.18
CA MET A 76 -5.44 0.05 0.84
C MET A 76 -5.89 1.16 1.78
N ALA A 77 -5.27 1.18 2.97
CA ALA A 77 -5.51 2.22 3.95
C ALA A 77 -5.15 3.62 3.39
N GLY A 78 -5.91 4.62 3.83
CA GLY A 78 -5.56 6.03 3.66
C GLY A 78 -4.34 6.42 4.49
N THR A 79 -4.23 7.70 4.82
CA THR A 79 -3.13 8.18 5.67
C THR A 79 -3.11 7.46 7.02
N ASN A 80 -1.95 6.97 7.42
CA ASN A 80 -1.74 6.39 8.74
C ASN A 80 -0.43 6.86 9.37
N PHE A 81 -0.39 6.85 10.70
CA PHE A 81 0.68 7.39 11.51
C PHE A 81 1.27 6.28 12.38
N MET A 82 2.60 6.24 12.45
CA MET A 82 3.32 5.31 13.32
C MET A 82 4.35 6.07 14.14
N PHE A 83 4.41 5.74 15.42
CA PHE A 83 5.42 6.22 16.35
C PHE A 83 6.19 5.02 16.89
N GLY A 84 7.51 5.13 16.99
CA GLY A 84 8.38 4.09 17.51
C GLY A 84 9.44 4.65 18.46
N LEU A 85 9.74 3.88 19.50
CA LEU A 85 10.83 4.13 20.43
C LEU A 85 11.68 2.86 20.53
N ASN A 86 12.96 2.95 20.17
CA ASN A 86 13.93 1.88 20.39
C ASN A 86 14.88 2.29 21.51
N ILE A 87 15.14 1.38 22.45
CA ILE A 87 16.06 1.58 23.56
C ILE A 87 17.14 0.51 23.47
N LYS A 88 18.39 0.95 23.40
CA LYS A 88 19.56 0.10 23.52
C LYS A 88 20.09 0.24 24.94
N LEU A 89 20.19 -0.88 25.65
CA LEU A 89 20.77 -0.97 27.00
C LEU A 89 22.30 -0.93 26.92
#